data_AF-A0AA38VY55-F1
#
_entry.id   AF-A0AA38VY55-F1
#
_cell.length_a   1.000
_cell.length_b   1.000
_cell.length_c   1.000
_cell.angle_alpha   90.00
_cell.angle_beta   90.00
_cell.angle_gamma   90.00
#
_symmetry.space_group_name_H-M   'P 1'
#
loop_
_entity.id
_entity.type
_entity.pdbx_description
1 polymer ?
#
loop_
_entity_poly.entity_id
_entity_poly.type
_entity_poly.pdbx_seq_one_letter_code
_entity_poly.pdbx_strand_id
1 'polypeptide(L)'
;MSSSAQDVPTVAGRDAEAASPTKAPWETWIEEDILPEIDPIMNASTIKLLNVIRTLLKAPDDDFEAASRAVSEYQSYFRSTYLDKESKDGWYLRNLPENGSSLIDPLCRYSWEIASMFPADSAKHRRLAELVAGFKKPAPQPFDPEDPQLMFDDNIASGTARQIWDQFRVDGPYTGQIEEEYKDRCNKWLSAAGFMARLLDLGIFGGPELIWVFRDLEDGLGQPSIGRDGDCKEIIGWQCQAAVAAQYMFIAGHVIVEEIKFPTQKWVAPRTPETWKAWTAALEKIAGTSLEDAQWDLKSKARLAHDKMIRLWPDLFGDE
;
A
#
# COMPACT_ATOMS: atom_id res chain seq x y z
N MET A 1 41.89 -11.24 -60.67
CA MET A 1 40.61 -10.79 -60.10
C MET A 1 39.82 -12.02 -59.70
N SER A 2 39.62 -12.21 -58.38
CA SER A 2 38.68 -13.12 -57.70
C SER A 2 38.79 -14.62 -57.98
N SER A 3 38.67 -15.55 -57.04
CA SER A 3 38.49 -15.55 -55.59
C SER A 3 38.77 -17.00 -55.18
N SER A 4 39.62 -17.20 -54.18
CA SER A 4 39.97 -18.51 -53.64
C SER A 4 38.80 -19.10 -52.85
N ALA A 5 38.49 -20.36 -53.10
CA ALA A 5 37.67 -21.18 -52.22
C ALA A 5 38.31 -21.25 -50.83
N GLN A 6 37.55 -20.89 -49.79
CA GLN A 6 37.90 -21.14 -48.41
C GLN A 6 36.73 -21.83 -47.71
N ASP A 7 37.14 -22.84 -46.96
CA ASP A 7 36.35 -23.82 -46.26
C ASP A 7 35.34 -23.22 -45.29
N VAL A 8 34.20 -23.90 -45.18
CA VAL A 8 33.19 -23.73 -44.16
C VAL A 8 33.69 -24.34 -42.85
N PRO A 9 33.78 -23.58 -41.74
CA PRO A 9 33.76 -24.16 -40.42
C PRO A 9 32.32 -24.04 -39.88
N THR A 10 31.71 -25.20 -39.70
CA THR A 10 30.53 -25.41 -38.87
C THR A 10 30.82 -24.93 -37.45
N VAL A 11 30.31 -23.76 -37.06
CA VAL A 11 30.28 -23.35 -35.65
C VAL A 11 28.98 -23.86 -35.05
N ALA A 12 29.12 -25.01 -34.39
CA ALA A 12 28.17 -25.52 -33.44
C ALA A 12 27.92 -24.50 -32.31
N GLY A 13 26.68 -24.50 -31.82
CA GLY A 13 26.33 -24.13 -30.45
C GLY A 13 26.75 -22.74 -30.00
N ARG A 14 25.93 -21.72 -30.33
CA ARG A 14 25.66 -20.72 -29.31
C ARG A 14 24.60 -21.31 -28.41
N ASP A 15 25.07 -21.81 -27.27
CA ASP A 15 24.26 -22.02 -26.10
C ASP A 15 23.24 -20.88 -26.01
N ALA A 16 21.96 -21.26 -25.98
CA ALA A 16 20.94 -20.42 -25.42
C ALA A 16 21.36 -20.19 -23.97
N GLU A 17 22.13 -19.13 -23.75
CA GLU A 17 22.31 -18.52 -22.45
C GLU A 17 20.89 -18.16 -22.00
N ALA A 18 20.30 -19.07 -21.25
CA ALA A 18 19.00 -18.90 -20.63
C ALA A 18 19.11 -17.59 -19.86
N ALA A 19 18.43 -16.56 -20.37
CA ALA A 19 18.35 -15.28 -19.69
C ALA A 19 17.89 -15.58 -18.27
N SER A 20 18.82 -15.46 -17.30
CA SER A 20 18.50 -15.51 -15.89
C SER A 20 17.32 -14.56 -15.69
N PRO A 21 16.20 -15.00 -15.11
CA PRO A 21 15.04 -14.13 -14.96
C PRO A 21 15.50 -12.88 -14.23
N THR A 22 15.39 -11.72 -14.89
CA THR A 22 15.78 -10.43 -14.32
C THR A 22 15.07 -10.30 -12.98
N LYS A 23 15.86 -10.14 -11.92
CA LYS A 23 15.41 -10.00 -10.54
C LYS A 23 14.34 -8.91 -10.45
N ALA A 24 13.26 -9.15 -9.71
CA ALA A 24 12.16 -8.18 -9.65
C ALA A 24 12.60 -6.91 -8.88
N PRO A 25 12.11 -5.70 -9.24
CA PRO A 25 12.58 -4.44 -8.64
C PRO A 25 12.55 -4.40 -7.11
N TRP A 26 11.49 -4.93 -6.50
CA TRP A 26 11.35 -5.01 -5.04
C TRP A 26 12.40 -5.93 -4.39
N GLU A 27 12.85 -6.97 -5.09
CA GLU A 27 13.92 -7.84 -4.58
C GLU A 27 15.29 -7.15 -4.68
N THR A 28 15.53 -6.42 -5.77
CA THR A 28 16.73 -5.60 -5.93
C THR A 28 16.80 -4.57 -4.81
N TRP A 29 15.71 -3.83 -4.58
CA TRP A 29 15.64 -2.84 -3.51
C TRP A 29 15.91 -3.43 -2.11
N ILE A 30 15.32 -4.59 -1.77
CA ILE A 30 15.62 -5.24 -0.50
C ILE A 30 17.11 -5.60 -0.38
N GLU A 31 17.72 -6.14 -1.44
CA GLU A 31 19.10 -6.65 -1.37
C GLU A 31 20.17 -5.58 -1.48
N GLU A 32 19.95 -4.57 -2.31
CA GLU A 32 20.96 -3.59 -2.67
C GLU A 32 20.79 -2.29 -1.88
N ASP A 33 19.57 -1.92 -1.50
CA ASP A 33 19.30 -0.64 -0.82
C ASP A 33 19.02 -0.82 0.67
N ILE A 34 18.32 -1.89 1.08
CA ILE A 34 17.86 -2.04 2.48
C ILE A 34 18.80 -2.91 3.31
N LEU A 35 19.05 -4.15 2.91
CA LEU A 35 19.87 -5.08 3.70
C LEU A 35 21.29 -4.56 4.00
N PRO A 36 21.99 -3.83 3.11
CA PRO A 36 23.32 -3.30 3.40
C PRO A 36 23.34 -2.21 4.48
N GLU A 37 22.23 -1.50 4.68
CA GLU A 37 22.11 -0.41 5.67
C GLU A 37 21.74 -0.93 7.07
N ILE A 38 21.26 -2.17 7.17
CA ILE A 38 20.80 -2.78 8.43
C ILE A 38 21.98 -3.42 9.16
N ASP A 39 22.25 -2.98 10.39
CA ASP A 39 23.20 -3.67 11.28
C ASP A 39 22.68 -5.10 11.58
N PRO A 40 23.39 -6.16 11.13
CA PRO A 40 22.91 -7.53 11.25
C PRO A 40 22.90 -8.06 12.68
N ILE A 41 23.67 -7.44 13.58
CA ILE A 41 23.73 -7.82 15.00
C ILE A 41 22.59 -7.14 15.76
N MET A 42 22.36 -5.85 15.50
CA MET A 42 21.35 -5.09 16.23
C MET A 42 19.94 -5.24 15.66
N ASN A 43 19.79 -5.65 14.40
CA ASN A 43 18.50 -5.69 13.70
C ASN A 43 18.24 -7.03 12.99
N ALA A 44 18.73 -8.14 13.57
CA ALA A 44 18.49 -9.49 13.06
C ALA A 44 17.00 -9.80 12.85
N SER A 45 16.13 -9.27 13.72
CA SER A 45 14.67 -9.42 13.60
C SER A 45 14.09 -8.70 12.38
N THR A 46 14.66 -7.57 11.97
CA THR A 46 14.28 -6.85 10.75
C THR A 46 14.72 -7.62 9.50
N ILE A 47 15.94 -8.17 9.51
CA ILE A 47 16.44 -9.01 8.42
C ILE A 47 15.54 -10.25 8.27
N LYS A 48 15.15 -10.88 9.39
CA LYS A 48 14.22 -12.00 9.37
C LYS A 48 12.86 -11.60 8.79
N LEU A 49 12.32 -10.44 9.17
CA LEU A 49 11.07 -9.91 8.63
C LEU A 49 11.14 -9.75 7.11
N LEU A 50 12.21 -9.13 6.59
CA LEU A 50 12.39 -8.95 5.15
C LEU A 50 12.46 -10.29 4.41
N ASN A 51 13.10 -11.30 4.99
CA ASN A 51 13.12 -12.65 4.42
C ASN A 51 11.73 -13.29 4.41
N VAL A 52 10.94 -13.11 5.48
CA VAL A 52 9.54 -13.56 5.54
C VAL A 52 8.70 -12.87 4.45
N ILE A 53 8.84 -11.55 4.28
CA ILE A 53 8.17 -10.79 3.22
C ILE A 53 8.58 -11.31 1.83
N ARG A 54 9.87 -11.60 1.61
CA ARG A 54 10.34 -12.17 0.33
C ARG A 54 9.67 -13.51 0.03
N THR A 55 9.57 -14.40 1.02
CA THR A 55 8.91 -15.70 0.86
C THR A 55 7.41 -15.52 0.59
N LEU A 56 6.74 -14.63 1.34
CA LEU A 56 5.33 -14.28 1.15
C LEU A 56 5.04 -13.82 -0.29
N LEU A 57 5.86 -12.93 -0.82
CA LEU A 57 5.67 -12.36 -2.16
C LEU A 57 5.96 -13.35 -3.30
N LYS A 58 6.66 -14.45 -3.01
CA LYS A 58 6.95 -15.54 -3.95
C LYS A 58 6.00 -16.74 -3.82
N ALA A 59 5.17 -16.78 -2.78
CA ALA A 59 4.32 -17.93 -2.51
C ALA A 59 3.36 -18.19 -3.70
N PRO A 60 3.21 -19.45 -4.14
CA PRO A 60 2.28 -19.80 -5.22
C PRO A 60 0.81 -19.86 -4.76
N ASP A 61 0.58 -19.84 -3.45
CA ASP A 61 -0.72 -20.15 -2.84
C ASP A 61 -1.66 -18.94 -2.74
N ASP A 62 -2.85 -19.15 -2.15
CA ASP A 62 -3.82 -18.11 -1.84
C ASP A 62 -3.23 -16.99 -0.95
N ASP A 63 -3.74 -15.76 -1.13
CA ASP A 63 -3.24 -14.56 -0.47
C ASP A 63 -3.31 -14.67 1.07
N PHE A 64 -4.40 -15.24 1.61
CA PHE A 64 -4.61 -15.37 3.05
C PHE A 64 -3.74 -16.47 3.66
N GLU A 65 -3.66 -17.63 3.00
CA GLU A 65 -2.82 -18.74 3.48
C GLU A 65 -1.33 -18.35 3.48
N ALA A 66 -0.88 -17.66 2.43
CA ALA A 66 0.49 -17.18 2.35
C ALA A 66 0.81 -16.20 3.47
N ALA A 67 -0.08 -15.23 3.74
CA ALA A 67 0.07 -14.28 4.84
C ALA A 67 0.06 -14.98 6.22
N SER A 68 -0.86 -15.92 6.44
CA SER A 68 -0.95 -16.68 7.70
C SER A 68 0.33 -17.46 8.01
N ARG A 69 0.93 -18.11 7.00
CA ARG A 69 2.23 -18.78 7.16
C ARG A 69 3.35 -17.81 7.46
N ALA A 70 3.39 -16.66 6.78
CA ALA A 70 4.39 -15.63 7.01
C ALA A 70 4.33 -15.07 8.45
N VAL A 71 3.13 -14.77 8.95
CA VAL A 71 2.90 -14.37 10.35
C VAL A 71 3.37 -15.46 11.30
N SER A 72 2.97 -16.71 11.05
CA SER A 72 3.34 -17.85 11.90
C SER A 72 4.85 -18.07 11.94
N GLU A 73 5.53 -17.93 10.81
CA GLU A 73 6.99 -18.06 10.71
C GLU A 73 7.70 -16.98 11.53
N TYR A 74 7.26 -15.72 11.41
CA TYR A 74 7.88 -14.62 12.14
C TYR A 74 7.58 -14.67 13.64
N GLN A 75 6.34 -14.97 14.03
CA GLN A 75 5.98 -15.14 15.45
C GLN A 75 6.75 -16.31 16.08
N SER A 76 6.92 -17.42 15.34
CA SER A 76 7.73 -18.55 15.81
C SER A 76 9.18 -18.14 16.02
N TYR A 77 9.76 -17.38 15.09
CA TYR A 77 11.10 -16.83 15.23
C TYR A 77 11.21 -15.89 16.44
N PHE A 78 10.28 -14.95 16.60
CA PHE A 78 10.26 -14.00 17.71
C PHE A 78 10.21 -14.77 19.03
N ARG A 79 9.27 -15.71 19.16
CA ARG A 79 9.10 -16.53 20.36
C ARG A 79 10.35 -17.36 20.67
N SER A 80 10.87 -18.09 19.70
CA SER A 80 12.05 -18.95 19.92
C SER A 80 13.28 -18.14 20.31
N THR A 81 13.47 -16.98 19.69
CA THR A 81 14.60 -16.10 19.94
C THR A 81 14.46 -15.42 21.30
N TYR A 82 13.27 -14.93 21.64
CA TYR A 82 12.98 -14.30 22.93
C TYR A 82 13.18 -15.29 24.11
N LEU A 83 12.78 -16.55 23.95
CA LEU A 83 12.91 -17.56 25.01
C LEU A 83 14.33 -18.14 25.14
N ASP A 84 15.19 -17.97 24.13
CA ASP A 84 16.59 -18.39 24.20
C ASP A 84 17.40 -17.41 25.06
N LYS A 85 17.76 -17.87 26.27
CA LYS A 85 18.49 -17.07 27.26
C LYS A 85 19.96 -16.85 26.88
N GLU A 86 20.54 -17.73 26.07
CA GLU A 86 21.94 -17.65 25.64
C GLU A 86 22.09 -16.83 24.34
N SER A 87 20.99 -16.62 23.61
CA SER A 87 20.98 -15.81 22.39
C SER A 87 21.20 -14.33 22.68
N LYS A 88 22.15 -13.72 21.96
CA LYS A 88 22.36 -12.26 21.92
C LYS A 88 21.14 -11.53 21.35
N ASP A 89 20.55 -12.08 20.30
CA ASP A 89 19.31 -11.54 19.69
C ASP A 89 18.15 -11.67 20.67
N GLY A 90 18.08 -12.78 21.42
CA GLY A 90 17.12 -12.96 22.49
C GLY A 90 17.28 -11.93 23.60
N TRP A 91 18.53 -11.64 24.00
CA TRP A 91 18.81 -10.58 24.96
C TRP A 91 18.34 -9.22 24.40
N TYR A 92 18.62 -8.91 23.14
CA TYR A 92 18.15 -7.68 22.51
C TYR A 92 16.62 -7.58 22.53
N LEU A 93 15.90 -8.62 22.07
CA LEU A 93 14.43 -8.65 22.05
C LEU A 93 13.81 -8.45 23.45
N ARG A 94 14.40 -9.06 24.48
CA ARG A 94 13.96 -8.89 25.88
C ARG A 94 14.19 -7.48 26.44
N ASN A 95 15.12 -6.72 25.84
CA ASN A 95 15.46 -5.36 26.26
C ASN A 95 14.90 -4.30 25.31
N LEU A 96 14.13 -4.69 24.28
CA LEU A 96 13.39 -3.73 23.47
C LEU A 96 12.35 -3.01 24.33
N PRO A 97 12.11 -1.70 24.07
CA PRO A 97 10.99 -0.99 24.68
C PRO A 97 9.68 -1.74 24.45
N GLU A 98 8.76 -1.61 25.43
CA GLU A 98 7.36 -2.03 25.28
C GLU A 98 7.20 -3.47 24.77
N ASN A 99 8.09 -4.37 25.23
CA ASN A 99 8.08 -5.79 24.90
C ASN A 99 8.18 -6.09 23.39
N GLY A 100 8.90 -5.25 22.65
CA GLY A 100 9.16 -5.44 21.22
C GLY A 100 8.12 -4.82 20.30
N SER A 101 7.18 -4.00 20.82
CA SER A 101 6.23 -3.23 19.99
C SER A 101 6.94 -2.38 18.93
N SER A 102 8.17 -1.95 19.18
CA SER A 102 9.01 -1.21 18.23
C SER A 102 9.26 -1.96 16.92
N LEU A 103 9.10 -3.28 16.88
CA LEU A 103 9.20 -4.08 15.65
C LEU A 103 7.98 -3.93 14.72
N ILE A 104 6.92 -3.25 15.18
CA ILE A 104 5.79 -2.86 14.33
C ILE A 104 6.19 -1.79 13.32
N ASP A 105 7.12 -0.89 13.66
CA ASP A 105 7.61 0.13 12.71
C ASP A 105 8.23 -0.49 11.45
N PRO A 106 9.23 -1.40 11.52
CA PRO A 106 9.76 -2.04 10.32
C PRO A 106 8.73 -2.93 9.62
N LEU A 107 7.83 -3.61 10.35
CA LEU A 107 6.72 -4.37 9.75
C LEU A 107 5.86 -3.47 8.85
N CYS A 108 5.38 -2.35 9.39
CA CYS A 108 4.54 -1.41 8.68
C CYS A 108 5.32 -0.71 7.55
N ARG A 109 6.53 -0.21 7.83
CA ARG A 109 7.35 0.54 6.86
C ARG A 109 7.65 -0.29 5.63
N TYR A 110 8.27 -1.46 5.81
CA TYR A 110 8.67 -2.27 4.65
C TYR A 110 7.48 -2.86 3.91
N SER A 111 6.40 -3.24 4.62
CA SER A 111 5.18 -3.69 3.93
C SER A 111 4.60 -2.59 3.03
N TRP A 112 4.63 -1.33 3.48
CA TRP A 112 4.11 -0.21 2.71
C TRP A 112 5.02 0.21 1.56
N GLU A 113 6.32 0.37 1.82
CA GLU A 113 7.30 0.75 0.79
C GLU A 113 7.32 -0.29 -0.33
N ILE A 114 7.26 -1.58 0.01
CA ILE A 114 7.18 -2.65 -0.99
C ILE A 114 5.81 -2.65 -1.69
N ALA A 115 4.71 -2.43 -0.97
CA ALA A 115 3.38 -2.32 -1.58
C ALA A 115 3.32 -1.18 -2.60
N SER A 116 4.05 -0.08 -2.38
CA SER A 116 4.14 1.05 -3.32
C SER A 116 4.76 0.70 -4.68
N MET A 117 5.43 -0.46 -4.78
CA MET A 117 6.06 -0.98 -5.99
C MET A 117 5.15 -1.89 -6.82
N PHE A 118 3.93 -2.15 -6.36
CA PHE A 118 2.96 -3.01 -7.04
C PHE A 118 1.64 -2.27 -7.28
N PRO A 119 0.94 -2.57 -8.39
CA PRO A 119 -0.43 -2.11 -8.57
C PRO A 119 -1.31 -2.46 -7.36
N ALA A 120 -2.18 -1.54 -6.96
CA ALA A 120 -3.04 -1.67 -5.77
C ALA A 120 -4.01 -2.86 -5.81
N ASP A 121 -4.33 -3.37 -7.01
CA ASP A 121 -5.18 -4.53 -7.27
C ASP A 121 -4.41 -5.86 -7.31
N SER A 122 -3.08 -5.82 -7.24
CA SER A 122 -2.24 -7.02 -7.30
C SER A 122 -2.38 -7.91 -6.06
N ALA A 123 -2.21 -9.23 -6.26
CA ALA A 123 -2.18 -10.22 -5.19
C ALA A 123 -1.07 -9.94 -4.16
N LYS A 124 0.11 -9.50 -4.61
CA LYS A 124 1.23 -9.11 -3.75
C LYS A 124 0.87 -7.99 -2.80
N HIS A 125 0.19 -6.97 -3.31
CA HIS A 125 -0.29 -5.87 -2.49
C HIS A 125 -1.33 -6.33 -1.45
N ARG A 126 -2.22 -7.27 -1.79
CA ARG A 126 -3.15 -7.87 -0.80
C ARG A 126 -2.42 -8.66 0.28
N ARG A 127 -1.48 -9.52 -0.10
CA ARG A 127 -0.68 -10.33 0.83
C ARG A 127 0.04 -9.49 1.88
N LEU A 128 0.60 -8.35 1.48
CA LEU A 128 1.27 -7.43 2.41
C LEU A 128 0.28 -6.81 3.42
N ALA A 129 -0.95 -6.49 3.00
CA ALA A 129 -1.96 -5.95 3.89
C ALA A 129 -2.45 -7.03 4.88
N GLU A 130 -2.64 -8.26 4.39
CA GLU A 130 -3.00 -9.41 5.22
C GLU A 130 -1.87 -9.80 6.19
N LEU A 131 -0.60 -9.63 5.81
CA LEU A 131 0.54 -9.82 6.71
C LEU A 131 0.42 -8.88 7.92
N VAL A 132 0.28 -7.57 7.69
CA VAL A 132 0.12 -6.58 8.77
C VAL A 132 -1.12 -6.89 9.60
N ALA A 133 -2.24 -7.25 8.95
CA ALA A 133 -3.48 -7.59 9.65
C ALA A 133 -3.36 -8.84 10.52
N GLY A 134 -2.61 -9.85 10.06
CA GLY A 134 -2.37 -11.08 10.79
C GLY A 134 -1.48 -10.89 12.02
N PHE A 135 -0.72 -9.80 12.12
CA PHE A 135 -0.06 -9.42 13.38
C PHE A 135 -1.01 -8.69 14.33
N LYS A 136 -1.85 -7.78 13.84
CA LYS A 136 -2.75 -7.01 14.70
C LYS A 136 -3.86 -7.86 15.34
N LYS A 137 -4.58 -8.65 14.54
CA LYS A 137 -5.79 -9.36 14.98
C LYS A 137 -5.56 -10.32 16.16
N PRO A 138 -4.47 -11.11 16.21
CA PRO A 138 -4.17 -11.98 17.34
C PRO A 138 -3.22 -11.35 18.37
N ALA A 139 -2.82 -10.07 18.23
CA ALA A 139 -1.82 -9.46 19.09
C ALA A 139 -2.24 -9.54 20.57
N PRO A 140 -1.38 -10.06 21.46
CA PRO A 140 -1.71 -10.14 22.87
C PRO A 140 -1.76 -8.74 23.49
N GLN A 141 -2.77 -8.50 24.32
CA GLN A 141 -2.76 -7.39 25.27
C GLN A 141 -3.29 -7.90 26.62
N PRO A 142 -2.45 -8.01 27.67
CA PRO A 142 -1.03 -7.63 27.78
C PRO A 142 -0.05 -8.66 27.19
N PHE A 143 1.25 -8.31 27.14
CA PHE A 143 2.35 -9.23 26.80
C PHE A 143 2.52 -10.35 27.84
N ASP A 144 2.76 -11.57 27.37
CA ASP A 144 3.10 -12.74 28.20
C ASP A 144 4.57 -13.15 27.97
N PRO A 145 5.47 -13.02 28.96
CA PRO A 145 6.86 -13.41 28.80
C PRO A 145 7.09 -14.93 28.71
N GLU A 146 6.12 -15.76 29.14
CA GLU A 146 6.20 -17.23 29.06
C GLU A 146 5.68 -17.75 27.71
N ASP A 147 4.82 -16.98 27.04
CA ASP A 147 4.37 -17.17 25.66
C ASP A 147 4.53 -15.86 24.85
N PRO A 148 5.77 -15.43 24.58
CA PRO A 148 6.02 -14.13 23.98
C PRO A 148 5.53 -14.11 22.53
N GLN A 149 4.57 -13.23 22.26
CA GLN A 149 4.11 -12.88 20.92
C GLN A 149 4.28 -11.39 20.69
N LEU A 150 4.53 -11.01 19.44
CA LEU A 150 4.71 -9.61 19.08
C LEU A 150 3.44 -8.82 19.37
N MET A 151 3.54 -7.80 20.23
CA MET A 151 2.48 -6.83 20.47
C MET A 151 2.29 -5.93 19.26
N PHE A 152 1.05 -5.49 19.01
CA PHE A 152 0.74 -4.52 17.98
C PHE A 152 0.47 -3.15 18.62
N ASP A 153 1.31 -2.17 18.31
CA ASP A 153 1.15 -0.78 18.75
C ASP A 153 0.54 0.05 17.62
N ASP A 154 -0.70 0.50 17.85
CA ASP A 154 -1.45 1.32 16.90
C ASP A 154 -0.78 2.68 16.67
N ASN A 155 -0.18 3.31 17.69
CA ASN A 155 0.47 4.62 17.53
C ASN A 155 1.70 4.54 16.63
N ILE A 156 2.49 3.47 16.78
CA ILE A 156 3.64 3.22 15.90
C ILE A 156 3.15 3.00 14.48
N ALA A 157 2.18 2.10 14.27
CA ALA A 157 1.62 1.82 12.95
C ALA A 157 1.06 3.09 12.28
N SER A 158 0.30 3.90 13.01
CA SER A 158 -0.25 5.17 12.52
C SER A 158 0.82 6.23 12.25
N GLY A 159 1.86 6.29 13.08
CA GLY A 159 3.02 7.15 12.89
C GLY A 159 3.76 6.82 11.58
N THR A 160 4.02 5.54 11.33
CA THR A 160 4.62 5.06 10.08
C THR A 160 3.71 5.35 8.89
N ALA A 161 2.40 5.06 9.00
CA ALA A 161 1.43 5.34 7.94
C ALA A 161 1.39 6.82 7.54
N ARG A 162 1.46 7.73 8.53
CA ARG A 162 1.55 9.17 8.28
C ARG A 162 2.80 9.54 7.47
N GLN A 163 3.97 9.07 7.90
CA GLN A 163 5.24 9.36 7.23
C GLN A 163 5.21 8.92 5.77
N ILE A 164 4.70 7.71 5.53
CA ILE A 164 4.62 7.14 4.19
C ILE A 164 3.57 7.85 3.32
N TRP A 165 2.42 8.21 3.89
CA TRP A 165 1.42 9.02 3.20
C TRP A 165 2.00 10.39 2.80
N ASP A 166 2.68 11.08 3.73
CA ASP A 166 3.35 12.35 3.47
C ASP A 166 4.46 12.22 2.40
N GLN A 167 5.19 11.10 2.38
CA GLN A 167 6.28 10.84 1.43
C GLN A 167 5.78 10.62 -0.01
N PHE A 168 4.72 9.82 -0.20
CA PHE A 168 4.26 9.45 -1.53
C PHE A 168 3.21 10.38 -2.13
N ARG A 169 2.50 11.15 -1.29
CA ARG A 169 1.45 12.04 -1.78
C ARG A 169 2.00 13.07 -2.75
N VAL A 170 1.32 13.22 -3.89
CA VAL A 170 1.67 14.20 -4.91
C VAL A 170 0.84 15.46 -4.69
N ASP A 171 1.39 16.41 -3.93
CA ASP A 171 0.82 17.75 -3.77
C ASP A 171 1.17 18.64 -4.97
N GLY A 172 0.17 19.36 -5.47
CA GLY A 172 0.35 20.48 -6.40
C GLY A 172 0.24 20.16 -7.89
N PRO A 173 0.10 21.21 -8.73
CA PRO A 173 -0.04 21.06 -10.18
C PRO A 173 1.24 20.51 -10.79
N TYR A 174 1.13 19.85 -11.94
CA TYR A 174 2.27 19.47 -12.77
C TYR A 174 3.12 20.70 -13.12
N THR A 175 4.31 20.85 -12.53
CA THR A 175 5.18 22.04 -12.70
C THR A 175 6.28 21.83 -13.75
N GLY A 176 5.98 21.15 -14.86
CA GLY A 176 6.93 20.98 -15.97
C GLY A 176 8.07 19.98 -15.71
N GLN A 177 7.84 19.03 -14.79
CA GLN A 177 8.70 17.84 -14.65
C GLN A 177 8.54 16.92 -15.85
N ILE A 178 9.40 15.91 -16.01
CA ILE A 178 9.22 14.90 -17.07
C ILE A 178 7.92 14.14 -16.77
N GLU A 179 7.01 14.05 -17.75
CA GLU A 179 5.69 13.43 -17.59
C GLU A 179 5.78 12.03 -16.98
N GLU A 180 6.78 11.26 -17.39
CA GLU A 180 7.01 9.88 -16.92
C GLU A 180 7.44 9.82 -15.45
N GLU A 181 8.23 10.78 -14.98
CA GLU A 181 8.57 10.89 -13.55
C GLU A 181 7.36 11.30 -12.72
N TYR A 182 6.47 12.12 -13.29
CA TYR A 182 5.20 12.46 -12.65
C TYR A 182 4.27 11.24 -12.57
N LYS A 183 4.15 10.48 -13.66
CA LYS A 183 3.39 9.22 -13.69
C LYS A 183 3.93 8.21 -12.68
N ASP A 184 5.24 8.06 -12.57
CA ASP A 184 5.86 7.16 -11.58
C ASP A 184 5.48 7.53 -10.15
N ARG A 185 5.57 8.82 -9.78
CA ARG A 185 5.13 9.29 -8.46
C ARG A 185 3.64 9.06 -8.23
N CYS A 186 2.81 9.28 -9.25
CA CYS A 186 1.39 8.98 -9.17
C CYS A 186 1.09 7.48 -9.01
N ASN A 187 1.83 6.61 -9.69
CA ASN A 187 1.72 5.16 -9.50
C ASN A 187 2.07 4.76 -8.07
N LYS A 188 3.14 5.33 -7.50
CA LYS A 188 3.54 5.10 -6.11
C LYS A 188 2.47 5.61 -5.13
N TRP A 189 1.93 6.80 -5.36
CA TRP A 189 0.86 7.33 -4.53
C TRP A 189 -0.41 6.48 -4.60
N LEU A 190 -0.86 6.10 -5.81
CA LEU A 190 -2.00 5.21 -6.01
C LEU A 190 -1.81 3.87 -5.29
N SER A 191 -0.61 3.31 -5.35
CA SER A 191 -0.28 2.05 -4.67
C SER A 191 -0.29 2.25 -3.15
N ALA A 192 0.35 3.30 -2.64
CA ALA A 192 0.34 3.64 -1.22
C ALA A 192 -1.07 3.92 -0.67
N ALA A 193 -1.89 4.67 -1.40
CA ALA A 193 -3.28 4.95 -1.04
C ALA A 193 -4.14 3.67 -1.07
N GLY A 194 -3.89 2.77 -2.02
CA GLY A 194 -4.48 1.43 -2.03
C GLY A 194 -4.15 0.63 -0.80
N PHE A 195 -2.91 0.71 -0.34
CA PHE A 195 -2.46 0.04 0.86
C PHE A 195 -3.15 0.60 2.10
N MET A 196 -3.20 1.93 2.25
CA MET A 196 -3.99 2.61 3.28
C MET A 196 -5.46 2.13 3.26
N ALA A 197 -6.09 2.12 2.09
CA ALA A 197 -7.48 1.73 1.95
C ALA A 197 -7.71 0.27 2.39
N ARG A 198 -6.79 -0.65 2.08
CA ARG A 198 -6.88 -2.05 2.52
C ARG A 198 -6.66 -2.19 4.01
N LEU A 199 -5.73 -1.44 4.60
CA LEU A 199 -5.51 -1.47 6.04
C LEU A 199 -6.71 -0.91 6.81
N LEU A 200 -7.42 0.09 6.27
CA LEU A 200 -8.72 0.53 6.78
C LEU A 200 -9.79 -0.57 6.66
N ASP A 201 -9.93 -1.17 5.47
CA ASP A 201 -10.89 -2.25 5.19
C ASP A 201 -10.69 -3.47 6.10
N LEU A 202 -9.43 -3.77 6.46
CA LEU A 202 -9.06 -4.86 7.38
C LEU A 202 -9.17 -4.49 8.87
N GLY A 203 -9.58 -3.26 9.21
CA GLY A 203 -9.68 -2.77 10.59
C GLY A 203 -8.34 -2.50 11.27
N ILE A 204 -7.27 -2.35 10.49
CA ILE A 204 -5.92 -2.06 11.01
C ILE A 204 -5.79 -0.59 11.36
N PHE A 205 -6.43 0.28 10.58
CA PHE A 205 -6.58 1.70 10.90
C PHE A 205 -8.03 2.05 11.16
N GLY A 206 -8.26 3.23 11.75
CA GLY A 206 -9.58 3.71 12.11
C GLY A 206 -9.70 5.24 12.01
N GLY A 207 -10.47 5.82 12.93
CA GLY A 207 -10.83 7.24 12.94
C GLY A 207 -9.65 8.21 12.77
N PRO A 208 -8.51 8.06 13.46
CA PRO A 208 -7.40 9.01 13.35
C PRO A 208 -6.80 9.07 11.93
N GLU A 209 -6.64 7.93 11.26
CA GLU A 209 -6.01 7.85 9.94
C GLU A 209 -6.94 8.34 8.81
N LEU A 210 -8.25 8.34 9.05
CA LEU A 210 -9.24 8.86 8.10
C LEU A 210 -9.04 10.34 7.78
N ILE A 211 -8.30 11.11 8.60
CA ILE A 211 -7.99 12.51 8.30
C ILE A 211 -7.24 12.67 6.97
N TRP A 212 -6.31 11.75 6.69
CA TRP A 212 -5.49 11.77 5.48
C TRP A 212 -6.29 11.31 4.27
N VAL A 213 -7.12 10.29 4.45
CA VAL A 213 -8.06 9.83 3.42
C VAL A 213 -9.03 10.93 3.04
N PHE A 214 -9.63 11.63 4.02
CA PHE A 214 -10.53 12.74 3.73
C PHE A 214 -9.85 13.87 2.99
N ARG A 215 -8.57 14.15 3.30
CA ARG A 215 -7.80 15.13 2.54
C ARG A 215 -7.59 14.71 1.09
N ASP A 216 -7.22 13.45 0.84
CA ASP A 216 -7.07 12.92 -0.53
C ASP A 216 -8.42 12.93 -1.29
N LEU A 217 -9.54 12.66 -0.61
CA LEU A 217 -10.89 12.75 -1.17
C LEU A 217 -11.28 14.18 -1.51
N GLU A 218 -10.96 15.14 -0.66
CA GLU A 218 -11.21 16.57 -0.91
C GLU A 218 -10.36 17.08 -2.07
N ASP A 219 -9.11 16.65 -2.18
CA ASP A 219 -8.23 17.03 -3.29
C ASP A 219 -8.73 16.46 -4.63
N GLY A 220 -9.13 15.18 -4.64
CA GLY A 220 -9.57 14.47 -5.86
C GLY A 220 -11.01 14.70 -6.29
N LEU A 221 -11.95 14.85 -5.34
CA LEU A 221 -13.40 14.96 -5.59
C LEU A 221 -14.01 16.29 -5.15
N GLY A 222 -13.27 17.13 -4.42
CA GLY A 222 -13.75 18.45 -4.01
C GLY A 222 -14.01 19.38 -5.20
N GLN A 223 -14.77 20.46 -4.96
CA GLN A 223 -15.15 21.38 -6.02
C GLN A 223 -13.90 21.93 -6.73
N PRO A 224 -13.91 21.97 -8.07
CA PRO A 224 -12.84 22.59 -8.83
C PRO A 224 -12.64 24.03 -8.34
N SER A 225 -11.45 24.37 -7.85
CA SER A 225 -11.16 25.78 -7.55
C SER A 225 -11.36 26.62 -8.82
N ILE A 226 -11.73 27.89 -8.67
CA ILE A 226 -12.09 28.81 -9.78
C ILE A 226 -10.95 28.97 -10.82
N GLY A 227 -9.73 28.49 -10.54
CA GLY A 227 -8.63 28.35 -11.52
C GLY A 227 -8.67 27.07 -12.37
N ARG A 228 -9.72 26.24 -12.26
CA ARG A 228 -9.90 24.94 -12.92
C ARG A 228 -10.93 24.99 -14.07
N ASP A 229 -11.07 26.14 -14.72
CA ASP A 229 -11.97 26.35 -15.89
C ASP A 229 -11.33 25.97 -17.24
N GLY A 230 -10.12 25.40 -17.24
CA GLY A 230 -9.58 24.67 -18.41
C GLY A 230 -10.12 23.24 -18.45
N ASP A 231 -10.06 22.58 -19.60
CA ASP A 231 -10.45 21.16 -19.78
C ASP A 231 -9.61 20.27 -18.84
N CYS A 232 -10.07 20.13 -17.59
CA CYS A 232 -9.37 19.47 -16.48
C CYS A 232 -9.04 18.00 -16.77
N LYS A 233 -9.70 17.44 -17.79
CA LYS A 233 -9.50 16.09 -18.31
C LYS A 233 -8.08 15.85 -18.79
N GLU A 234 -7.32 16.86 -19.20
CA GLU A 234 -5.96 16.69 -19.71
C GLU A 234 -4.88 16.91 -18.63
N ILE A 235 -5.27 17.30 -17.41
CA ILE A 235 -4.31 17.54 -16.32
C ILE A 235 -4.04 16.22 -15.62
N ILE A 236 -2.91 15.61 -15.95
CA ILE A 236 -2.43 14.34 -15.37
C ILE A 236 -2.45 14.33 -13.83
N GLY A 237 -2.13 15.45 -13.20
CA GLY A 237 -2.19 15.59 -11.74
C GLY A 237 -3.60 15.47 -11.17
N TRP A 238 -4.60 16.03 -11.84
CA TRP A 238 -5.99 15.88 -11.40
C TRP A 238 -6.48 14.44 -11.61
N GLN A 239 -6.16 13.82 -12.75
CA GLN A 239 -6.53 12.42 -13.00
C GLN A 239 -5.96 11.48 -11.91
N CYS A 240 -4.74 11.74 -11.47
CA CYS A 240 -4.07 11.02 -10.40
C CYS A 240 -4.80 11.15 -9.06
N GLN A 241 -5.13 12.38 -8.65
CA GLN A 241 -5.89 12.66 -7.43
C GLN A 241 -7.28 12.02 -7.46
N ALA A 242 -7.99 12.15 -8.59
CA ALA A 242 -9.30 11.54 -8.79
C ALA A 242 -9.24 10.00 -8.74
N ALA A 243 -8.18 9.39 -9.30
CA ALA A 243 -7.97 7.96 -9.26
C ALA A 243 -7.70 7.47 -7.82
N VAL A 244 -6.91 8.20 -7.04
CA VAL A 244 -6.67 7.93 -5.61
C VAL A 244 -7.99 7.96 -4.85
N ALA A 245 -8.80 9.01 -5.03
CA ALA A 245 -10.06 9.14 -4.35
C ALA A 245 -11.07 8.04 -4.73
N ALA A 246 -11.20 7.71 -6.02
CA ALA A 246 -12.02 6.62 -6.50
C ALA A 246 -11.59 5.27 -5.87
N GLN A 247 -10.28 5.05 -5.71
CA GLN A 247 -9.76 3.83 -5.12
C GLN A 247 -10.08 3.70 -3.63
N TYR A 248 -9.98 4.78 -2.85
CA TYR A 248 -10.42 4.78 -1.46
C TYR A 248 -11.90 4.42 -1.33
N MET A 249 -12.76 5.05 -2.13
CA MET A 249 -14.19 4.76 -2.14
C MET A 249 -14.48 3.33 -2.55
N PHE A 250 -13.77 2.81 -3.56
CA PHE A 250 -13.95 1.45 -4.04
C PHE A 250 -13.49 0.39 -3.04
N ILE A 251 -12.41 0.62 -2.29
CA ILE A 251 -11.89 -0.35 -1.31
C ILE A 251 -12.54 -0.09 0.05
N ALA A 252 -12.22 1.03 0.69
CA ALA A 252 -12.59 1.37 2.06
C ALA A 252 -13.90 2.18 2.21
N GLY A 253 -14.70 2.34 1.14
CA GLY A 253 -15.91 3.17 1.17
C GLY A 253 -16.89 2.84 2.31
N HIS A 254 -16.92 1.58 2.76
CA HIS A 254 -17.76 1.15 3.88
C HIS A 254 -17.29 1.73 5.23
N VAL A 255 -15.97 1.84 5.45
CA VAL A 255 -15.40 2.50 6.64
C VAL A 255 -15.66 4.00 6.59
N ILE A 256 -15.47 4.60 5.40
CA ILE A 256 -15.63 6.04 5.18
C ILE A 256 -17.08 6.47 5.42
N VAL A 257 -18.07 5.73 4.90
CA VAL A 257 -19.48 6.09 5.08
C VAL A 257 -19.93 5.94 6.53
N GLU A 258 -19.42 4.94 7.25
CA GLU A 258 -19.76 4.73 8.65
C GLU A 258 -19.20 5.86 9.52
N GLU A 259 -17.98 6.34 9.26
CA GLU A 259 -17.45 7.53 9.94
C GLU A 259 -18.27 8.80 9.64
N ILE A 260 -18.85 8.93 8.44
CA ILE A 260 -19.73 10.08 8.12
C ILE A 260 -21.06 9.98 8.88
N LYS A 261 -21.65 8.78 8.96
CA LYS A 261 -22.92 8.56 9.68
C LYS A 261 -22.74 8.67 11.20
N PHE A 262 -21.63 8.16 11.71
CA PHE A 262 -21.35 8.02 13.13
C PHE A 262 -19.92 8.50 13.42
N PRO A 263 -19.68 9.83 13.40
CA PRO A 263 -18.34 10.38 13.51
C PRO A 263 -17.71 10.03 14.86
N THR A 264 -16.58 9.32 14.80
CA THR A 264 -15.77 8.98 15.97
C THR A 264 -14.80 10.12 16.32
N GLN A 265 -14.50 10.98 15.36
CA GLN A 265 -13.60 12.12 15.52
C GLN A 265 -14.33 13.46 15.36
N LYS A 266 -13.87 14.48 16.10
CA LYS A 266 -14.31 15.86 15.91
C LYS A 266 -13.49 16.52 14.81
N TRP A 267 -14.03 16.50 13.60
CA TRP A 267 -13.41 17.14 12.43
C TRP A 267 -13.61 18.66 12.44
N VAL A 268 -12.61 19.42 11.98
CA VAL A 268 -12.69 20.89 11.84
C VAL A 268 -13.80 21.28 10.87
N ALA A 269 -13.92 20.55 9.76
CA ALA A 269 -15.07 20.58 8.87
C ALA A 269 -15.79 19.24 8.98
N PRO A 270 -17.03 19.20 9.50
CA PRO A 270 -17.79 17.95 9.57
C PRO A 270 -18.10 17.47 8.15
N ARG A 271 -17.90 16.17 7.91
CA ARG A 271 -18.30 15.52 6.67
C ARG A 271 -19.74 15.08 6.87
N THR A 272 -20.60 15.44 5.94
CA THR A 272 -22.06 15.30 6.08
C THR A 272 -22.63 14.41 4.97
N PRO A 273 -23.90 14.01 5.05
CA PRO A 273 -24.55 13.34 3.92
C PRO A 273 -24.44 14.13 2.61
N GLU A 274 -24.45 15.47 2.66
CA GLU A 274 -24.25 16.33 1.49
C GLU A 274 -22.83 16.20 0.91
N THR A 275 -21.81 16.05 1.76
CA THR A 275 -20.44 15.75 1.31
C THR A 275 -20.40 14.43 0.53
N TRP A 276 -21.06 13.39 1.05
CA TRP A 276 -21.14 12.09 0.38
C TRP A 276 -21.87 12.18 -0.97
N LYS A 277 -23.00 12.91 -1.04
CA LYS A 277 -23.70 13.19 -2.31
C LYS A 277 -22.79 13.92 -3.31
N ALA A 278 -22.08 14.94 -2.87
CA ALA A 278 -21.20 15.73 -3.71
C ALA A 278 -20.06 14.88 -4.29
N TRP A 279 -19.41 14.06 -3.47
CA TRP A 279 -18.38 13.12 -3.94
C TRP A 279 -18.93 12.06 -4.89
N THR A 280 -20.13 11.53 -4.62
CA THR A 280 -20.79 10.58 -5.51
C THR A 280 -21.06 11.21 -6.88
N ALA A 281 -21.63 12.41 -6.91
CA ALA A 281 -21.88 13.16 -8.15
C ALA A 281 -20.59 13.52 -8.89
N ALA A 282 -19.50 13.83 -8.17
CA ALA A 282 -18.20 14.08 -8.77
C ALA A 282 -17.66 12.83 -9.50
N LEU A 283 -17.76 11.65 -8.88
CA LEU A 283 -17.37 10.38 -9.50
C LEU A 283 -18.23 10.03 -10.73
N GLU A 284 -19.54 10.29 -10.66
CA GLU A 284 -20.44 10.14 -11.82
C GLU A 284 -19.98 11.02 -12.99
N LYS A 285 -19.71 12.31 -12.70
CA LYS A 285 -19.23 13.27 -13.69
C LYS A 285 -17.88 12.84 -14.28
N ILE A 286 -16.95 12.38 -13.46
CA ILE A 286 -15.65 11.85 -13.92
C ILE A 286 -15.89 10.68 -14.88
N ALA A 287 -16.67 9.68 -14.46
CA ALA A 287 -16.98 8.52 -15.28
C ALA A 287 -17.72 8.86 -16.58
N GLY A 288 -18.56 9.90 -16.58
CA GLY A 288 -19.30 10.35 -17.76
C GLY A 288 -18.47 11.20 -18.72
N THR A 289 -17.36 11.78 -18.27
CA THR A 289 -16.62 12.79 -19.06
C THR A 289 -15.18 12.40 -19.40
N SER A 290 -14.59 11.43 -18.71
CA SER A 290 -13.28 10.84 -19.02
C SER A 290 -13.30 10.02 -20.31
N LEU A 291 -12.16 10.01 -21.01
CA LEU A 291 -11.92 9.14 -22.16
C LEU A 291 -11.79 7.66 -21.72
N GLU A 292 -12.01 6.73 -22.64
CA GLU A 292 -11.85 5.29 -22.37
C GLU A 292 -10.41 4.90 -22.04
N ASP A 293 -9.44 5.60 -22.62
CA ASP A 293 -7.99 5.42 -22.42
C ASP A 293 -7.39 6.42 -21.41
N ALA A 294 -8.23 7.02 -20.56
CA ALA A 294 -7.75 7.88 -19.48
C ALA A 294 -6.76 7.16 -18.56
N GLN A 295 -5.79 7.91 -18.01
CA GLN A 295 -4.72 7.33 -17.19
C GLN A 295 -5.31 6.59 -15.97
N TRP A 296 -4.63 5.52 -15.58
CA TRP A 296 -4.99 4.69 -14.42
C TRP A 296 -6.38 4.06 -14.45
N ASP A 297 -6.99 3.93 -15.63
CA ASP A 297 -8.35 3.41 -15.82
C ASP A 297 -9.39 4.24 -15.03
N LEU A 298 -9.18 5.56 -15.00
CA LEU A 298 -9.97 6.49 -14.17
C LEU A 298 -11.47 6.39 -14.43
N LYS A 299 -11.87 6.24 -15.70
CA LYS A 299 -13.28 6.16 -16.09
C LYS A 299 -13.99 4.97 -15.42
N SER A 300 -13.41 3.77 -15.59
CA SER A 300 -13.94 2.53 -15.03
C SER A 300 -13.92 2.56 -13.50
N LYS A 301 -12.80 2.97 -12.90
CA LYS A 301 -12.68 3.07 -11.44
C LYS A 301 -13.66 4.07 -10.83
N ALA A 302 -13.84 5.23 -11.45
CA ALA A 302 -14.82 6.22 -11.00
C ALA A 302 -16.25 5.67 -11.06
N ARG A 303 -16.59 4.91 -12.11
CA ARG A 303 -17.91 4.25 -12.22
C ARG A 303 -18.10 3.21 -11.10
N LEU A 304 -17.11 2.34 -10.87
CA LEU A 304 -17.18 1.33 -9.82
C LEU A 304 -17.28 1.94 -8.42
N ALA A 305 -16.54 3.03 -8.17
CA ALA A 305 -16.59 3.77 -6.93
C ALA A 305 -17.97 4.43 -6.72
N HIS A 306 -18.50 5.11 -7.74
CA HIS A 306 -19.86 5.68 -7.74
C HIS A 306 -20.91 4.62 -7.39
N ASP A 307 -20.90 3.49 -8.11
CA ASP A 307 -21.90 2.43 -7.91
C ASP A 307 -21.77 1.77 -6.53
N LYS A 308 -20.55 1.71 -5.97
CA LYS A 308 -20.35 1.27 -4.58
C LYS A 308 -20.91 2.30 -3.60
N MET A 309 -20.66 3.60 -3.80
CA MET A 309 -21.13 4.65 -2.90
C MET A 309 -22.66 4.72 -2.79
N ILE A 310 -23.37 4.57 -3.91
CA ILE A 310 -24.84 4.48 -3.90
C ILE A 310 -25.31 3.26 -3.10
N ARG A 311 -24.70 2.09 -3.34
CA ARG A 311 -25.06 0.84 -2.62
C ARG A 311 -24.82 0.90 -1.12
N LEU A 312 -23.83 1.67 -0.67
CA LEU A 312 -23.48 1.80 0.74
C LEU A 312 -24.42 2.74 1.51
N TRP A 313 -25.13 3.63 0.81
CA TRP A 313 -26.11 4.54 1.43
C TRP A 313 -27.30 4.82 0.50
N PRO A 314 -28.12 3.80 0.19
CA PRO A 314 -29.19 3.93 -0.79
C PRO A 314 -30.24 4.97 -0.40
N ASP A 315 -30.58 5.07 0.89
CA ASP A 315 -31.59 6.02 1.41
C ASP A 315 -31.26 7.49 1.11
N LEU A 316 -29.97 7.79 0.90
CA LEU A 316 -29.53 9.14 0.58
C LEU A 316 -29.84 9.52 -0.88
N PHE A 317 -30.01 8.53 -1.75
CA PHE A 317 -30.22 8.66 -3.20
C PHE A 317 -31.57 8.10 -3.67
N GLY A 318 -32.42 7.61 -2.75
CA GLY A 318 -33.79 7.21 -3.06
C GLY A 318 -34.67 8.41 -3.44
N ASP A 319 -35.69 8.14 -4.27
CA ASP A 319 -36.57 9.13 -4.88
C ASP A 319 -37.32 9.99 -3.82
N GLU A 320 -37.36 11.31 -4.07
CA GLU A 320 -38.55 12.12 -3.79
C GLU A 320 -39.62 11.83 -4.85
#